data_AF-A0A0N4UIT9-F1
#
_entry.id   AF-A0A0N4UIT9-F1
#
_cell.length_a   1.000
_cell.length_b   1.000
_cell.length_c   1.000
_cell.angle_alpha   90.00
_cell.angle_beta   90.00
_cell.angle_gamma   90.00
#
_symmetry.space_group_name_H-M   'P 1'
#
loop_
_entity.id
_entity.type
_entity.pdbx_description
1 polymer ?
#
loop_
_entity_poly.entity_id
_entity_poly.type
_entity_poly.pdbx_seq_one_letter_code
_entity_poly.pdbx_strand_id
1 'polypeptide(L)'
;MEGTEIAINCTEKDGSKACYTCMGRDMENCETGTVCCSGSCFKLIDIQHNLIMKGCTNEDQEDGSMKKRTLDVKLYWVNDEKVTG
;
A
#
# COMPACT_ATOMS: atom_id res chain seq x y z
N MET A 1 7.39 19.35 -17.59
CA MET A 1 6.22 19.75 -16.78
C MET A 1 6.47 19.17 -15.41
N GLU A 2 6.81 20.02 -14.45
CA GLU A 2 6.90 19.63 -13.03
C GLU A 2 5.57 18.96 -12.68
N GLY A 3 5.61 17.67 -12.37
CA GLY A 3 4.42 16.99 -11.88
C GLY A 3 3.98 17.74 -10.64
N THR A 4 2.76 18.27 -10.65
CA THR A 4 2.17 18.92 -9.50
C THR A 4 2.25 17.91 -8.36
N GLU A 5 3.21 18.08 -7.47
CA GLU A 5 3.28 17.33 -6.24
C GLU A 5 2.06 17.81 -5.46
N ILE A 6 0.93 17.11 -5.62
CA ILE A 6 -0.28 17.42 -4.88
C ILE A 6 0.10 17.16 -3.44
N ALA A 7 0.46 18.22 -2.72
CA ALA A 7 0.86 18.14 -1.33
C ALA A 7 -0.34 17.59 -0.55
N ILE A 8 -0.29 16.31 -0.22
CA ILE A 8 -1.39 15.64 0.46
C ILE A 8 -1.38 16.09 1.92
N ASN A 9 -2.31 16.98 2.25
CA ASN A 9 -2.49 17.49 3.61
C ASN A 9 -3.39 16.55 4.42
N CYS A 10 -2.81 15.51 5.02
CA CYS A 10 -3.57 14.60 5.88
C CYS A 10 -3.95 15.20 7.24
N THR A 11 -3.36 16.35 7.61
CA THR A 11 -3.65 17.04 8.88
C THR A 11 -5.12 17.45 9.03
N GLU A 12 -5.80 17.73 7.91
CA GLU A 12 -7.23 18.10 7.91
C GLU A 12 -8.17 16.93 8.26
N LYS A 13 -7.71 15.70 8.04
CA LYS A 13 -8.43 14.49 8.45
C LYS A 13 -7.87 14.05 9.79
N ASP A 14 -8.48 14.53 10.87
CA ASP A 14 -8.12 14.23 12.25
C ASP A 14 -7.77 12.74 12.45
N GLY A 15 -6.57 12.46 12.94
CA GLY A 15 -6.05 11.09 13.15
C GLY A 15 -5.49 10.37 11.92
N SER A 16 -5.65 10.90 10.71
CA SER A 16 -5.16 10.25 9.50
C SER A 16 -3.66 10.42 9.30
N LYS A 17 -3.01 9.37 8.77
CA LYS A 17 -1.57 9.34 8.50
C LYS A 17 -1.32 9.42 6.99
N ALA A 18 -0.38 10.25 6.56
CA ALA A 18 0.10 10.21 5.18
C ALA A 18 0.90 8.93 4.95
N CYS A 19 0.43 8.10 4.03
CA CYS A 19 1.01 6.82 3.67
C CYS A 19 1.47 6.86 2.23
N TYR A 20 2.72 6.50 2.00
CA TYR A 20 3.20 6.22 0.66
C TYR A 20 2.69 4.85 0.20
N THR A 21 1.99 4.83 -0.92
CA THR A 21 1.50 3.61 -1.58
C THR A 21 2.43 3.26 -2.75
N CYS A 22 2.54 1.95 -2.99
CA CYS A 22 3.39 1.39 -4.04
C CYS A 22 2.84 0.00 -4.36
N MET A 23 2.60 -0.29 -5.64
CA MET A 23 2.29 -1.62 -6.13
C MET A 23 3.15 -1.93 -7.35
N GLY A 24 4.05 -2.90 -7.24
CA GLY A 24 4.94 -3.27 -8.34
C GLY A 24 6.00 -4.28 -7.93
N ARG A 25 6.95 -4.54 -8.83
CA ARG A 25 7.96 -5.59 -8.60
C ARG A 25 9.03 -5.20 -7.59
N ASP A 26 9.30 -3.92 -7.49
CA ASP A 26 10.28 -3.32 -6.60
C ASP A 26 9.91 -1.83 -6.37
N MET A 27 10.75 -1.11 -5.63
CA MET A 27 10.51 0.30 -5.32
C MET A 27 10.72 1.23 -6.53
N GLU A 28 11.43 0.81 -7.57
CA GLU A 28 11.72 1.61 -8.77
C GLU A 28 10.63 1.43 -9.84
N ASN A 29 10.05 0.23 -9.91
CA ASN A 29 9.08 -0.20 -10.91
C ASN A 29 7.68 -0.38 -10.32
N CYS A 30 7.32 0.36 -9.27
CA CYS A 30 5.97 0.37 -8.75
C CYS A 30 5.16 1.59 -9.16
N GLU A 31 3.85 1.41 -9.24
CA GLU A 31 2.90 2.52 -9.32
C GLU A 31 2.78 3.13 -7.93
N THR A 32 3.15 4.40 -7.80
CA THR A 32 3.33 5.07 -6.51
C THR A 32 2.34 6.20 -6.30
N GLY A 33 1.95 6.41 -5.04
CA GLY A 33 1.19 7.58 -4.64
C GLY A 33 1.41 7.90 -3.17
N THR A 34 0.79 8.98 -2.72
CA THR A 34 0.58 9.23 -1.30
C THR A 34 -0.92 9.22 -1.04
N VAL A 35 -1.36 8.77 0.12
CA VAL A 35 -2.78 8.76 0.54
C VAL A 35 -2.89 9.06 2.03
N CYS A 36 -4.06 9.48 2.49
CA CYS A 36 -4.33 9.58 3.92
C CYS A 36 -4.99 8.30 4.43
N CYS A 37 -4.27 7.52 5.23
CA CYS A 37 -4.78 6.36 5.94
C CYS A 37 -5.55 6.79 7.18
N SER A 38 -6.75 6.25 7.40
CA SER A 38 -7.42 6.39 8.70
C SER A 38 -6.76 5.50 9.78
N GLY A 39 -6.26 4.32 9.39
CA GLY A 39 -5.42 3.48 10.24
C GLY A 39 -3.92 3.71 10.07
N SER A 40 -3.17 2.61 9.96
CA SER A 40 -1.71 2.61 9.83
C SER A 40 -1.26 2.36 8.38
N CYS A 41 -0.02 2.75 8.07
CA CYS A 41 0.65 2.32 6.85
C CYS A 41 1.03 0.84 6.99
N PHE A 42 0.93 0.05 5.93
CA PHE A 42 1.54 -1.28 5.90
C PHE A 42 2.41 -1.47 4.65
N LYS A 43 3.32 -2.42 4.74
CA LYS A 43 4.10 -2.97 3.62
C LYS A 43 3.90 -4.49 3.62
N LEU A 44 3.56 -5.03 2.47
CA LEU A 44 3.44 -6.46 2.21
C LEU A 44 4.43 -6.81 1.09
N ILE A 45 5.19 -7.90 1.29
CA ILE A 45 6.14 -8.42 0.29
C ILE A 45 5.66 -9.80 -0.12
N ASP A 46 5.14 -9.90 -1.34
CA ASP A 46 4.79 -11.16 -1.97
C ASP A 46 6.02 -11.71 -2.69
N ILE A 47 6.74 -12.60 -2.01
CA ILE A 47 7.96 -13.21 -2.52
C ILE A 47 7.64 -14.14 -3.71
N GLN A 48 6.48 -14.80 -3.70
CA GLN A 48 6.08 -15.74 -4.75
C GLN A 48 5.92 -15.03 -6.09
N HIS A 49 5.29 -13.84 -6.07
CA HIS A 49 5.02 -13.05 -7.27
C HIS A 49 6.05 -11.95 -7.53
N ASN A 50 7.08 -11.85 -6.66
CA ASN A 50 8.06 -10.77 -6.65
C ASN A 50 7.37 -9.41 -6.71
N LEU A 51 6.48 -9.14 -5.75
CA LEU A 51 5.66 -7.93 -5.68
C LEU A 51 5.77 -7.29 -4.30
N ILE A 52 5.91 -5.97 -4.27
CA ILE A 52 5.82 -5.14 -3.08
C ILE A 52 4.51 -4.36 -3.15
N MET A 53 3.72 -4.43 -2.08
CA MET A 53 2.50 -3.64 -1.91
C MET A 53 2.61 -2.80 -0.64
N LYS A 54 2.31 -1.50 -0.74
CA LYS A 54 2.15 -0.60 0.41
C LYS A 54 0.78 0.06 0.37
N GLY A 55 0.14 0.16 1.54
CA GLY A 55 -1.23 0.66 1.62
C GLY A 55 -1.67 1.06 3.02
N CYS A 56 -2.98 1.21 3.17
CA CYS A 56 -3.66 1.65 4.38
C CYS A 56 -4.31 0.48 5.11
N THR A 57 -4.19 0.44 6.43
CA THR A 57 -5.14 -0.32 7.25
C THR A 57 -6.35 0.55 7.61
N ASN A 58 -7.47 -0.08 7.97
CA ASN A 58 -8.58 0.61 8.61
C ASN A 58 -8.22 0.98 10.07
N GLU A 59 -8.98 1.90 10.67
CA GLU A 59 -8.76 2.45 12.02
C GLU A 59 -8.56 1.36 13.09
N ASP A 60 -9.34 0.28 13.01
CA ASP A 60 -9.38 -0.78 14.03
C ASP A 60 -8.28 -1.85 13.86
N GLN A 61 -7.43 -1.72 12.83
CA GLN A 61 -6.42 -2.73 12.57
C GLN A 61 -5.11 -2.38 13.26
N GLU A 62 -4.69 -3.24 14.20
CA GLU A 62 -3.33 -3.25 14.72
C GLU A 62 -2.30 -3.24 13.59
N ASP A 63 -1.15 -2.64 13.87
CA ASP A 63 0.04 -2.72 13.02
C ASP A 63 0.27 -4.17 12.57
N GLY A 64 -0.01 -4.40 11.29
CA GLY A 64 0.02 -5.70 10.66
C GLY A 64 1.37 -6.07 10.08
N SER A 65 2.40 -5.22 10.26
CA SER A 65 3.72 -5.36 9.63
C SER A 65 4.39 -6.72 9.84
N MET A 66 3.95 -7.50 10.85
CA MET A 66 4.50 -8.82 11.18
C MET A 66 3.53 -10.00 10.99
N LYS A 67 2.32 -9.78 10.45
CA LYS A 67 1.32 -10.84 10.24
C LYS A 67 1.22 -11.17 8.75
N LYS A 68 1.34 -12.46 8.39
CA LYS A 68 1.04 -12.93 7.04
C LYS A 68 -0.43 -12.65 6.72
N ARG A 69 -0.70 -12.00 5.60
CA ARG A 69 -2.02 -11.60 5.13
C ARG A 69 -2.16 -11.89 3.64
N THR A 70 -3.34 -12.35 3.25
CA THR A 70 -3.76 -12.38 1.86
C THR A 70 -4.74 -11.24 1.65
N LEU A 71 -4.45 -10.35 0.71
CA LEU A 71 -5.31 -9.23 0.37
C LEU A 71 -6.21 -9.63 -0.81
N ASP A 72 -7.39 -9.01 -0.90
CA ASP A 72 -8.29 -9.22 -2.04
C ASP A 72 -7.86 -8.39 -3.27
N VAL A 73 -6.58 -8.47 -3.60
CA VAL A 73 -5.97 -7.87 -4.78
C VAL A 73 -5.55 -9.00 -5.70
N LYS A 74 -6.25 -9.12 -6.82
CA LYS A 74 -6.01 -10.17 -7.83
C LYS A 74 -4.90 -9.76 -8.78
N LEU A 75 -3.98 -10.67 -9.04
CA LEU A 75 -2.85 -10.49 -9.95
C LEU A 75 -3.25 -11.01 -11.33
N TYR A 76 -3.68 -10.11 -12.23
CA TYR A 76 -4.19 -10.48 -13.56
C TYR A 76 -3.18 -11.27 -14.41
N TRP A 77 -1.88 -11.13 -14.13
CA TRP A 77 -0.80 -11.83 -14.85
C TRP A 77 -0.48 -13.22 -14.28
N VAL A 78 -1.13 -13.64 -13.18
CA VAL A 78 -0.96 -14.96 -12.56
C VAL A 78 -2.32 -15.56 -12.25
N ASN A 79 -3.16 -15.77 -13.27
CA ASN A 79 -4.46 -16.44 -13.13
C ASN A 79 -5.34 -15.92 -11.98
N ASP A 80 -5.33 -14.60 -11.74
CA ASP A 80 -6.06 -13.94 -10.65
C ASP A 80 -5.70 -14.44 -9.23
N GLU A 81 -4.50 -14.98 -9.04
CA GLU A 81 -3.95 -15.26 -7.72
C GLU A 81 -3.95 -14.01 -6.85
N LYS A 82 -4.15 -14.19 -5.54
CA LYS A 82 -4.23 -13.09 -4.59
C LYS A 82 -2.88 -12.77 -3.98
N VAL A 83 -2.58 -11.49 -3.85
CA VAL A 83 -1.39 -10.99 -3.17
C VAL A 83 -1.33 -11.52 -1.74
N THR A 84 -0.22 -12.18 -1.40
CA THR A 84 0.00 -12.76 -0.06
C THR A 84 1.40 -12.46 0.44
N GLY A 85 1.53 -11.97 1.67
CA GLY A 85 2.82 -11.68 2.31
C GLY A 85 2.68 -11.43 3.81
#